data_AF-A0A9D0HE07-F1
#
_entry.id   AF-A0A9D0HE07-F1
#
_cell.length_a   1.000
_cell.length_b   1.000
_cell.length_c   1.000
_cell.angle_alpha   90.00
_cell.angle_beta   90.00
_cell.angle_gamma   90.00
#
_symmetry.space_group_name_H-M   'P 1'
#
loop_
_entity.id
_entity.type
_entity.pdbx_description
1 polymer ?
#
loop_
_entity_poly.entity_id
_entity_poly.type
_entity_poly.pdbx_seq_one_letter_code
_entity_poly.pdbx_strand_id
1 'polypeptide(L)'
;HWAAGAGIVVALGLSGYLMSCAGGEARNRDKPPRLMVLSEQLPPLPQPPPVVAMSARPAKVDPADRLVVDVLNRGCSTVVVKALSEQIIAEGNCIQPGSYTRVPRAKNVAMGKAVFPYMRKPARDALVKAVKRGKRYNMTINSMLRTVAQQYLLFDWYQRGRCGIKLAAEPGTSNHQGGLAIDIREPGTWRKILTKQGFRWLGKKDRWHFDYLGRTAPITKGLDILAFQQLWNRNHPADTIAEDGHWSEETEAALRRAPVAGFELGPECEAEAE
;
A
#
# COMPACT_ATOMS: atom_id res chain seq x y z
N HIS A 1 -50.55 19.03 -29.05
CA HIS A 1 -51.22 20.32 -28.79
C HIS A 1 -50.54 20.99 -27.60
N TRP A 2 -49.99 22.20 -27.85
CA TRP A 2 -49.73 23.34 -26.93
C TRP A 2 -48.90 23.09 -25.65
N ALA A 3 -47.67 23.62 -25.58
CA ALA A 3 -47.25 25.00 -25.21
C ALA A 3 -47.04 25.13 -23.68
N ALA A 4 -45.84 25.40 -23.16
CA ALA A 4 -45.01 26.62 -23.20
C ALA A 4 -45.42 27.70 -22.18
N GLY A 5 -44.40 28.26 -21.50
CA GLY A 5 -44.40 29.55 -20.80
C GLY A 5 -44.48 29.47 -19.27
N ALA A 6 -43.95 30.38 -18.45
CA ALA A 6 -42.98 31.49 -18.53
C ALA A 6 -43.05 32.23 -17.16
N GLY A 7 -42.04 33.02 -16.80
CA GLY A 7 -42.09 34.08 -15.76
C GLY A 7 -41.29 33.75 -14.48
N ILE A 8 -40.11 34.32 -14.23
CA ILE A 8 -39.74 35.71 -13.80
C ILE A 8 -40.34 36.12 -12.45
N VAL A 9 -39.48 36.31 -11.43
CA VAL A 9 -39.42 37.53 -10.58
C VAL A 9 -37.98 37.72 -10.07
N VAL A 10 -37.46 38.94 -10.23
CA VAL A 10 -36.25 39.51 -9.62
C VAL A 10 -36.70 40.57 -8.60
N ALA A 11 -36.07 40.63 -7.43
CA ALA A 11 -35.89 41.81 -6.55
C ALA A 11 -35.31 41.35 -5.19
N LEU A 12 -34.55 42.08 -4.37
CA LEU A 12 -33.86 43.39 -4.37
C LEU A 12 -33.08 43.47 -3.03
N GLY A 13 -32.07 44.35 -2.94
CA GLY A 13 -31.42 44.81 -1.69
C GLY A 13 -29.88 44.69 -1.78
N LEU A 14 -29.07 45.66 -2.24
CA LEU A 14 -29.01 47.12 -2.09
C LEU A 14 -28.66 47.62 -0.67
N SER A 15 -27.38 47.90 -0.45
CA SER A 15 -26.78 49.12 0.17
C SER A 15 -25.32 48.80 0.55
N GLY A 16 -24.27 49.52 0.17
CA GLY A 16 -24.13 50.90 -0.32
C GLY A 16 -23.15 51.65 0.60
N TYR A 17 -22.04 52.17 0.04
CA TYR A 17 -21.29 53.41 0.38
C TYR A 17 -19.87 53.29 -0.22
N LEU A 18 -19.57 53.89 -1.39
CA LEU A 18 -19.10 55.27 -1.64
C LEU A 18 -17.79 55.60 -0.88
N MET A 19 -16.60 55.54 -1.47
CA MET A 19 -15.98 56.40 -2.52
C MET A 19 -15.28 57.63 -1.94
N SER A 20 -13.96 57.72 -2.11
CA SER A 20 -13.24 58.97 -2.38
C SER A 20 -11.85 58.70 -2.95
N CYS A 21 -11.52 59.40 -4.04
CA CYS A 21 -10.25 59.39 -4.75
C CYS A 21 -9.61 60.78 -4.70
N ALA A 22 -8.30 60.85 -4.46
CA ALA A 22 -7.34 61.87 -4.94
C ALA A 22 -5.94 61.32 -4.58
N GLY A 23 -5.02 60.99 -5.50
CA GLY A 23 -4.23 61.93 -6.32
C GLY A 23 -3.19 62.61 -5.42
N GLY A 24 -1.87 62.46 -5.52
CA GLY A 24 -0.94 61.74 -6.37
C GLY A 24 0.46 62.29 -6.05
N GLU A 25 1.55 61.53 -6.24
CA GLU A 25 2.88 62.10 -6.53
C GLU A 25 3.87 61.00 -6.94
N ALA A 26 4.54 61.24 -8.05
CA ALA A 26 5.56 60.37 -8.62
C ALA A 26 6.90 60.56 -7.89
N ARG A 27 7.57 59.47 -7.48
CA ARG A 27 9.04 59.45 -7.32
C ARG A 27 9.65 58.10 -7.72
N ASN A 28 10.43 58.20 -8.79
CA ASN A 28 11.73 57.57 -9.02
C ASN A 28 11.80 56.04 -9.17
N ARG A 29 11.71 55.58 -10.43
CA ARG A 29 12.36 54.37 -10.90
C ARG A 29 13.85 54.67 -11.08
N ASP A 30 14.70 54.07 -10.25
CA ASP A 30 16.04 53.59 -10.63
C ASP A 30 16.75 52.98 -9.42
N LYS A 31 16.47 51.70 -9.16
CA LYS A 31 17.41 50.76 -8.54
C LYS A 31 16.85 49.33 -8.66
N PRO A 32 17.56 48.37 -9.25
CA PRO A 32 17.15 46.98 -9.17
C PRO A 32 17.17 46.52 -7.70
N PRO A 33 16.23 45.66 -7.27
CA PRO A 33 16.27 45.09 -5.94
C PRO A 33 17.59 44.33 -5.78
N ARG A 34 18.33 44.66 -4.72
CA ARG A 34 19.58 43.99 -4.37
C ARG A 34 19.23 42.53 -4.06
N LEU A 35 19.62 41.61 -4.94
CA LEU A 35 19.67 40.17 -4.65
C LEU A 35 20.55 40.01 -3.40
N MET A 36 19.92 39.76 -2.26
CA MET A 36 20.60 39.15 -1.12
C MET A 36 21.00 37.75 -1.59
N VAL A 37 22.24 37.62 -2.05
CA VAL A 37 22.89 36.31 -2.13
C VAL A 37 23.07 35.86 -0.69
N LEU A 38 22.12 35.08 -0.17
CA LEU A 38 22.32 34.26 1.01
C LEU A 38 23.29 33.13 0.62
N SER A 39 24.54 33.52 0.48
CA SER A 39 25.68 32.62 0.65
C SER A 39 25.99 32.62 2.14
N GLU A 40 25.17 31.93 2.91
CA GLU A 40 25.57 31.45 4.22
C GLU A 40 25.57 29.93 4.15
N GLN A 41 26.78 29.39 4.21
CA GLN A 41 27.07 27.98 4.39
C GLN A 41 26.06 27.33 5.34
N LEU A 42 25.23 26.43 4.81
CA LEU A 42 24.60 25.42 5.63
C LEU A 42 25.71 24.73 6.43
N PRO A 43 25.60 24.63 7.78
CA PRO A 43 26.53 23.83 8.53
C PRO A 43 26.49 22.40 7.95
N PRO A 44 27.64 21.74 7.78
CA PRO A 44 27.65 20.35 7.34
C PRO A 44 26.79 19.54 8.30
N LEU A 45 25.94 18.67 7.74
CA LEU A 45 25.15 17.73 8.54
C LEU A 45 26.08 17.06 9.57
N PRO A 46 25.64 16.89 10.83
CA PRO A 46 26.43 16.21 11.84
C PRO A 46 26.85 14.86 11.26
N GLN A 47 28.15 14.63 11.18
CA GLN A 47 28.64 13.35 10.70
C GLN A 47 28.14 12.27 11.67
N PRO A 48 27.67 11.12 11.15
CA PRO A 48 27.32 10.01 12.02
C PRO A 48 28.52 9.70 12.92
N PRO A 49 28.29 9.34 14.19
CA PRO A 49 29.38 9.01 15.09
C PRO A 49 30.29 7.97 14.44
N PRO A 50 31.62 8.06 14.62
CA PRO A 50 32.54 7.09 14.05
C PRO A 50 32.10 5.70 14.49
N VAL A 51 31.86 4.83 13.52
CA VAL A 51 31.54 3.43 13.78
C VAL A 51 32.75 2.87 14.52
N VAL A 52 32.61 2.67 15.82
CA VAL A 52 33.59 1.93 16.61
C VAL A 52 33.63 0.56 15.97
N ALA A 53 34.73 0.26 15.29
CA ALA A 53 34.99 -1.06 14.75
C ALA A 53 35.12 -2.02 15.93
N MET A 54 33.99 -2.52 16.43
CA MET A 54 33.97 -3.71 17.25
C MET A 54 34.48 -4.84 16.36
N SER A 55 35.77 -5.13 16.52
CA SER A 55 36.41 -6.32 15.99
C SER A 55 35.84 -7.56 16.70
N ALA A 56 34.58 -7.86 16.43
CA ALA A 56 34.06 -9.20 16.54
C ALA A 56 34.26 -9.84 15.17
N ARG A 57 34.85 -11.04 15.15
CA ARG A 57 34.85 -11.88 13.94
C ARG A 57 33.42 -11.92 13.40
N PRO A 58 33.18 -11.72 12.09
CA PRO A 58 31.82 -11.81 11.57
C PRO A 58 31.30 -13.20 11.89
N ALA A 59 30.23 -13.26 12.70
CA ALA A 59 29.47 -14.48 12.88
C ALA A 59 29.10 -15.00 11.49
N LYS A 60 29.15 -16.31 11.30
CA LYS A 60 28.69 -16.92 10.04
C LYS A 60 27.23 -16.53 9.84
N VAL A 61 26.98 -15.66 8.87
CA VAL A 61 25.65 -15.25 8.43
C VAL A 61 24.94 -16.50 7.90
N ASP A 62 23.93 -16.98 8.61
CA ASP A 62 23.06 -18.06 8.18
C ASP A 62 22.31 -17.59 6.92
N PRO A 63 22.01 -18.45 5.94
CA PRO A 63 21.00 -18.18 4.91
C PRO A 63 19.69 -17.53 5.43
N ALA A 64 19.36 -17.71 6.72
CA ALA A 64 18.28 -17.09 7.48
C ALA A 64 18.46 -15.58 7.79
N ASP A 65 19.68 -15.04 7.69
CA ASP A 65 20.03 -13.66 8.08
C ASP A 65 19.93 -12.64 6.94
N ARG A 66 19.30 -12.98 5.81
CA ARG A 66 19.11 -12.00 4.74
C ARG A 66 18.08 -10.97 5.16
N LEU A 67 18.42 -9.70 5.06
CA LEU A 67 17.50 -8.60 5.29
C LEU A 67 16.70 -8.32 4.02
N VAL A 68 15.54 -7.69 4.16
CA VAL A 68 14.71 -7.26 3.00
C VAL A 68 15.52 -6.40 2.02
N VAL A 69 16.40 -5.53 2.52
CA VAL A 69 17.26 -4.71 1.66
C VAL A 69 18.22 -5.54 0.79
N ASP A 70 18.70 -6.68 1.28
CA ASP A 70 19.70 -7.51 0.59
C ASP A 70 19.14 -8.19 -0.66
N VAL A 71 17.83 -8.41 -0.69
CA VAL A 71 17.15 -9.12 -1.79
C VAL A 71 16.62 -8.19 -2.86
N LEU A 72 16.60 -6.86 -2.62
CA LEU A 72 16.15 -5.87 -3.60
C LEU A 72 16.90 -6.02 -4.93
N ASN A 73 18.20 -6.33 -4.90
CA ASN A 73 19.02 -6.43 -6.11
C ASN A 73 19.12 -7.85 -6.71
N ARG A 74 18.67 -8.90 -6.01
CA ARG A 74 18.98 -10.30 -6.36
C ARG A 74 17.96 -10.99 -7.28
N GLY A 75 16.85 -10.34 -7.61
CA GLY A 75 15.85 -10.91 -8.51
C GLY A 75 14.56 -10.09 -8.56
N CYS A 76 13.53 -10.68 -9.17
CA CYS A 76 12.23 -10.04 -9.42
C CYS A 76 11.06 -10.85 -8.87
N SER A 77 11.30 -11.64 -7.82
CA SER A 77 10.28 -12.50 -7.21
C SER A 77 10.03 -12.09 -5.77
N THR A 78 8.78 -11.85 -5.41
CA THR A 78 8.36 -11.57 -4.04
C THR A 78 8.32 -12.81 -3.15
N VAL A 79 8.59 -14.01 -3.70
CA VAL A 79 8.68 -15.27 -2.93
C VAL A 79 9.78 -15.20 -1.87
N VAL A 80 10.80 -14.36 -2.07
CA VAL A 80 11.94 -14.23 -1.14
C VAL A 80 11.52 -13.74 0.25
N VAL A 81 10.45 -12.94 0.36
CA VAL A 81 9.88 -12.46 1.65
C VAL A 81 8.68 -13.29 2.09
N LYS A 82 8.56 -14.53 1.60
CA LYS A 82 7.34 -15.31 1.81
C LYS A 82 7.08 -15.58 3.29
N ALA A 83 8.11 -15.99 4.03
CA ALA A 83 8.00 -16.35 5.43
C ALA A 83 7.65 -15.13 6.30
N LEU A 84 8.36 -14.00 6.12
CA LEU A 84 8.01 -12.72 6.76
C LEU A 84 6.55 -12.31 6.46
N SER A 85 6.11 -12.46 5.20
CA SER A 85 4.74 -12.13 4.82
C SER A 85 3.70 -13.04 5.47
N GLU A 86 4.01 -14.32 5.68
CA GLU A 86 3.12 -15.25 6.39
C GLU A 86 2.97 -14.87 7.88
N GLN A 87 4.03 -14.37 8.52
CA GLN A 87 3.94 -13.81 9.88
C GLN A 87 3.06 -12.56 9.91
N ILE A 88 3.27 -11.60 9.00
CA ILE A 88 2.44 -10.38 8.91
C ILE A 88 0.95 -10.73 8.74
N ILE A 89 0.64 -11.75 7.94
CA ILE A 89 -0.74 -12.22 7.73
C ILE A 89 -1.34 -12.82 8.99
N ALA A 90 -0.56 -13.63 9.71
CA ALA A 90 -0.99 -14.24 10.95
C ALA A 90 -1.21 -13.19 12.03
N GLU A 91 -0.28 -12.24 12.20
CA GLU A 91 -0.41 -11.14 13.16
C GLU A 91 -1.60 -10.24 12.82
N GLY A 92 -1.80 -9.90 11.55
CA GLY A 92 -2.98 -9.13 11.12
C GLY A 92 -4.30 -9.86 11.41
N ASN A 93 -4.31 -11.20 11.43
CA ASN A 93 -5.47 -11.98 11.86
C ASN A 93 -5.59 -12.07 13.39
N CYS A 94 -4.50 -11.95 14.15
CA CYS A 94 -4.55 -11.80 15.61
C CYS A 94 -5.17 -10.45 15.98
N ILE A 95 -4.72 -9.36 15.35
CA ILE A 95 -5.25 -8.00 15.57
C ILE A 95 -6.73 -7.91 15.16
N GLN A 96 -7.07 -8.46 13.99
CA GLN A 96 -8.43 -8.40 13.47
C GLN A 96 -8.82 -9.73 12.81
N PRO A 97 -9.46 -10.66 13.56
CA PRO A 97 -9.86 -11.97 13.07
C PRO A 97 -10.65 -11.94 11.75
N GLY A 98 -10.27 -12.79 10.81
CA GLY A 98 -10.92 -12.92 9.51
C GLY A 98 -10.51 -11.88 8.46
N SER A 99 -9.58 -10.98 8.78
CA SER A 99 -9.07 -9.97 7.84
C SER A 99 -8.30 -10.57 6.67
N TYR A 100 -7.55 -11.64 6.88
CA TYR A 100 -6.84 -12.35 5.82
C TYR A 100 -7.26 -13.81 5.81
N THR A 101 -8.45 -14.08 5.26
CA THR A 101 -9.00 -15.42 5.15
C THR A 101 -8.49 -16.13 3.90
N ARG A 102 -8.02 -17.37 4.07
CA ARG A 102 -7.55 -18.19 2.97
C ARG A 102 -8.65 -18.50 1.96
N VAL A 103 -8.34 -18.36 0.68
CA VAL A 103 -9.19 -18.76 -0.43
C VAL A 103 -9.05 -20.27 -0.65
N PRO A 104 -10.16 -21.03 -0.64
CA PRO A 104 -10.09 -22.47 -0.82
C PRO A 104 -9.62 -22.82 -2.24
N ARG A 105 -8.94 -23.97 -2.38
CA ARG A 105 -8.57 -24.50 -3.69
C ARG A 105 -9.82 -24.84 -4.49
N ALA A 106 -9.77 -24.60 -5.80
CA ALA A 106 -10.82 -24.95 -6.74
C ALA A 106 -10.21 -25.54 -8.01
N LYS A 107 -10.85 -26.56 -8.59
CA LYS A 107 -10.32 -27.29 -9.76
C LYS A 107 -10.09 -26.40 -10.99
N ASN A 108 -10.89 -25.34 -11.14
CA ASN A 108 -10.83 -24.41 -12.25
C ASN A 108 -10.07 -23.11 -11.92
N VAL A 109 -9.31 -23.08 -10.83
CA VAL A 109 -8.49 -21.92 -10.43
C VAL A 109 -7.04 -22.36 -10.26
N ALA A 110 -6.14 -21.77 -11.05
CA ALA A 110 -4.71 -21.94 -10.94
C ALA A 110 -4.06 -20.73 -10.24
N MET A 111 -3.10 -21.01 -9.35
CA MET A 111 -2.32 -20.01 -8.61
C MET A 111 -0.85 -20.41 -8.62
N GLY A 112 0.04 -19.46 -8.92
CA GLY A 112 1.50 -19.65 -8.83
C GLY A 112 2.01 -19.63 -7.38
N LYS A 113 3.26 -20.04 -7.17
CA LYS A 113 3.89 -20.09 -5.83
C LYS A 113 4.03 -18.72 -5.14
N ALA A 114 4.06 -17.65 -5.93
CA ALA A 114 4.16 -16.27 -5.43
C ALA A 114 2.80 -15.70 -4.98
N VAL A 115 1.70 -16.39 -5.26
CA VAL A 115 0.35 -15.94 -4.89
C VAL A 115 0.10 -16.29 -3.44
N PHE A 116 -0.28 -15.28 -2.66
CA PHE A 116 -0.76 -15.44 -1.30
C PHE A 116 -2.28 -15.58 -1.35
N PRO A 117 -2.84 -16.79 -1.21
CA PRO A 117 -4.24 -17.05 -1.49
C PRO A 117 -5.12 -16.59 -0.32
N TYR A 118 -5.06 -15.32 0.03
CA TYR A 118 -5.76 -14.70 1.14
C TYR A 118 -6.51 -13.47 0.63
N MET A 119 -7.69 -13.23 1.21
CA MET A 119 -8.48 -12.03 0.99
C MET A 119 -9.26 -11.73 2.26
N ARG A 120 -9.80 -10.52 2.39
CA ARG A 120 -10.82 -10.28 3.41
C ARG A 120 -12.00 -11.21 3.21
N LYS A 121 -12.59 -11.67 4.31
CA LYS A 121 -13.67 -12.66 4.27
C LYS A 121 -14.78 -12.33 3.25
N PRO A 122 -15.33 -11.10 3.16
CA PRO A 122 -16.37 -10.79 2.18
C PRO A 122 -15.90 -10.93 0.72
N ALA A 123 -14.68 -10.48 0.42
CA ALA A 123 -14.10 -10.59 -0.92
C ALA A 123 -13.77 -12.05 -1.28
N ARG A 124 -13.24 -12.82 -0.32
CA ARG A 124 -13.03 -14.26 -0.45
C ARG A 124 -14.34 -14.98 -0.79
N ASP A 125 -15.39 -14.72 -0.01
CA ASP A 125 -16.69 -15.38 -0.17
C ASP A 125 -17.33 -15.03 -1.53
N ALA A 126 -17.18 -13.78 -1.98
CA ALA A 126 -17.61 -13.34 -3.29
C ALA A 126 -16.81 -14.02 -4.42
N LEU A 127 -15.49 -14.14 -4.29
CA LEU A 127 -14.64 -14.85 -5.26
C LEU A 127 -15.04 -16.32 -5.34
N VAL A 128 -15.27 -17.00 -4.22
CA VAL A 128 -15.74 -18.39 -4.19
C VAL A 128 -17.08 -18.54 -4.92
N LYS A 129 -18.02 -17.60 -4.72
CA LYS A 129 -19.29 -17.59 -5.47
C LYS A 129 -19.07 -17.38 -6.97
N ALA A 130 -18.16 -16.49 -7.35
CA ALA A 130 -17.81 -16.25 -8.76
C ALA A 130 -17.23 -17.50 -9.41
N VAL A 131 -16.25 -18.14 -8.76
CA VAL A 131 -15.60 -19.38 -9.22
C VAL A 131 -16.62 -20.50 -9.42
N LYS A 132 -17.56 -20.68 -8.48
CA LYS A 132 -18.66 -21.65 -8.62
C LYS A 132 -19.57 -21.35 -9.81
N ARG A 133 -19.95 -20.09 -10.01
CA ARG A 133 -20.78 -19.66 -11.16
C ARG A 133 -20.04 -19.82 -12.50
N GLY A 134 -18.73 -19.63 -12.50
CA GLY A 134 -17.84 -19.78 -13.64
C GLY A 134 -17.23 -21.17 -13.79
N LYS A 135 -17.80 -22.23 -13.22
CA LYS A 135 -17.21 -23.59 -13.17
C LYS A 135 -16.79 -24.19 -14.51
N ARG A 136 -17.30 -23.68 -15.63
CA ARG A 136 -16.96 -24.09 -17.00
C ARG A 136 -15.74 -23.36 -17.59
N TYR A 137 -15.21 -22.37 -16.88
CA TYR A 137 -14.08 -21.56 -17.28
C TYR A 137 -12.93 -21.76 -16.31
N ASN A 138 -11.71 -21.67 -16.83
CA ASN A 138 -10.50 -21.65 -16.02
C ASN A 138 -10.12 -20.21 -15.68
N MET A 139 -9.68 -19.98 -14.45
CA MET A 139 -9.10 -18.72 -13.96
C MET A 139 -7.65 -18.96 -13.57
N THR A 140 -6.76 -18.08 -14.00
CA THR A 140 -5.41 -18.00 -13.48
C THR A 140 -5.28 -16.71 -12.69
N ILE A 141 -5.01 -16.87 -11.39
CA ILE A 141 -4.77 -15.74 -10.51
C ILE A 141 -3.25 -15.52 -10.44
N ASN A 142 -2.83 -14.32 -10.81
CA ASN A 142 -1.43 -13.90 -10.81
C ASN A 142 -1.04 -13.22 -9.49
N SER A 143 -2.00 -12.57 -8.82
CA SER A 143 -1.79 -11.85 -7.57
C SER A 143 -3.10 -11.78 -6.76
N MET A 144 -2.98 -11.76 -5.43
CA MET A 144 -4.07 -11.61 -4.46
C MET A 144 -3.60 -10.70 -3.33
N LEU A 145 -3.68 -11.10 -2.06
CA LEU A 145 -3.03 -10.36 -0.98
C LEU A 145 -1.54 -10.12 -1.32
N ARG A 146 -1.09 -8.89 -1.11
CA ARG A 146 0.32 -8.52 -1.06
C ARG A 146 0.53 -7.80 0.25
N THR A 147 1.34 -8.35 1.15
CA THR A 147 1.67 -7.64 2.41
C THR A 147 2.57 -6.44 2.13
N VAL A 148 2.77 -5.58 3.14
CA VAL A 148 3.69 -4.45 3.07
C VAL A 148 5.09 -4.87 2.62
N ALA A 149 5.59 -6.03 3.07
CA ALA A 149 6.87 -6.58 2.62
C ALA A 149 6.91 -6.85 1.11
N GLN A 150 5.88 -7.48 0.55
CA GLN A 150 5.81 -7.73 -0.89
C GLN A 150 5.59 -6.45 -1.69
N GLN A 151 4.75 -5.55 -1.18
CA GLN A 151 4.44 -4.28 -1.83
C GLN A 151 5.68 -3.39 -1.87
N TYR A 152 6.49 -3.38 -0.81
CA TYR A 152 7.76 -2.67 -0.75
C TYR A 152 8.72 -3.10 -1.86
N LEU A 153 8.95 -4.41 -2.02
CA LEU A 153 9.81 -4.91 -3.10
C LEU A 153 9.32 -4.46 -4.49
N LEU A 154 8.02 -4.57 -4.75
CA LEU A 154 7.43 -4.16 -6.03
C LEU A 154 7.53 -2.65 -6.26
N PHE A 155 7.36 -1.84 -5.22
CA PHE A 155 7.46 -0.39 -5.29
C PHE A 155 8.90 0.06 -5.53
N ASP A 156 9.87 -0.50 -4.82
CA ASP A 156 11.31 -0.25 -5.04
C ASP A 156 11.72 -0.60 -6.48
N TRP A 157 11.33 -1.79 -6.96
CA TRP A 157 11.63 -2.22 -8.32
C TRP A 157 10.96 -1.33 -9.37
N TYR A 158 9.73 -0.89 -9.14
CA TYR A 158 9.05 0.08 -10.00
C TYR A 158 9.81 1.42 -10.05
N GLN A 159 10.17 2.00 -8.90
CA GLN A 159 10.91 3.26 -8.82
C GLN A 159 12.28 3.17 -9.52
N ARG A 160 12.93 2.02 -9.46
CA ARG A 160 14.23 1.76 -10.12
C ARG A 160 14.10 1.28 -11.58
N GLY A 161 12.89 1.20 -12.13
CA GLY A 161 12.66 0.73 -13.51
C GLY A 161 13.04 -0.75 -13.75
N ARG A 162 13.05 -1.56 -12.69
CA ARG A 162 13.44 -2.98 -12.73
C ARG A 162 12.24 -3.90 -12.89
N CYS A 163 12.52 -5.15 -13.24
CA CYS A 163 11.53 -6.24 -13.27
C CYS A 163 10.33 -6.01 -14.21
N GLY A 164 10.45 -5.06 -15.15
CA GLY A 164 9.39 -4.73 -16.10
C GLY A 164 8.11 -4.16 -15.46
N ILE A 165 8.17 -3.72 -14.20
CA ILE A 165 7.00 -3.22 -13.48
C ILE A 165 6.64 -1.83 -14.00
N LYS A 166 5.45 -1.72 -14.58
CA LYS A 166 4.98 -0.46 -15.19
C LYS A 166 4.26 0.46 -14.21
N LEU A 167 3.74 -0.10 -13.12
CA LEU A 167 3.05 0.62 -12.08
C LEU A 167 3.09 -0.20 -10.80
N ALA A 168 3.48 0.42 -9.70
CA ALA A 168 3.29 -0.09 -8.36
C ALA A 168 2.83 1.06 -7.45
N ALA A 169 1.87 0.78 -6.59
CA ALA A 169 1.42 1.72 -5.57
C ALA A 169 2.45 1.81 -4.45
N GLU A 170 2.55 2.97 -3.82
CA GLU A 170 3.31 3.14 -2.58
C GLU A 170 2.73 2.21 -1.48
N PRO A 171 3.56 1.61 -0.61
CA PRO A 171 3.06 0.80 0.48
C PRO A 171 2.04 1.56 1.34
N GLY A 172 1.03 0.83 1.83
CA GLY A 172 -0.12 1.39 2.55
C GLY A 172 -1.26 1.86 1.63
N THR A 173 -0.99 2.10 0.34
CA THR A 173 -2.01 2.62 -0.58
C THR A 173 -2.64 1.57 -1.49
N SER A 174 -2.00 0.39 -1.62
CA SER A 174 -2.38 -0.72 -2.51
C SER A 174 -3.63 -1.48 -2.05
N ASN A 175 -4.62 -1.66 -2.93
CA ASN A 175 -5.82 -2.46 -2.61
C ASN A 175 -5.51 -3.95 -2.37
N HIS A 176 -4.35 -4.44 -2.84
CA HIS A 176 -3.89 -5.79 -2.55
C HIS A 176 -3.52 -5.96 -1.07
N GLN A 177 -2.95 -4.94 -0.41
CA GLN A 177 -2.60 -4.97 1.02
C GLN A 177 -3.84 -5.08 1.91
N GLY A 178 -4.92 -4.43 1.49
CA GLY A 178 -6.21 -4.58 2.14
C GLY A 178 -6.87 -5.96 1.93
N GLY A 179 -6.29 -6.87 1.14
CA GLY A 179 -6.90 -8.17 0.84
C GLY A 179 -8.19 -8.07 0.00
N LEU A 180 -8.35 -7.00 -0.77
CA LEU A 180 -9.57 -6.69 -1.53
C LEU A 180 -9.37 -6.73 -3.04
N ALA A 181 -8.18 -7.06 -3.53
CA ALA A 181 -7.87 -7.09 -4.96
C ALA A 181 -7.40 -8.47 -5.43
N ILE A 182 -7.65 -8.75 -6.71
CA ILE A 182 -7.07 -9.88 -7.43
C ILE A 182 -6.60 -9.42 -8.81
N ASP A 183 -5.50 -10.01 -9.28
CA ASP A 183 -5.07 -9.93 -10.66
C ASP A 183 -5.27 -11.27 -11.35
N ILE A 184 -5.99 -11.27 -12.46
CA ILE A 184 -6.27 -12.49 -13.24
C ILE A 184 -5.83 -12.37 -14.69
N ARG A 185 -5.46 -13.50 -15.29
CA ARG A 185 -5.00 -13.57 -16.68
C ARG A 185 -6.15 -13.53 -17.71
N GLU A 186 -7.36 -13.92 -17.33
CA GLU A 186 -8.51 -14.03 -18.25
C GLU A 186 -9.62 -13.01 -17.95
N PRO A 187 -9.35 -11.69 -17.93
CA PRO A 187 -10.34 -10.68 -17.57
C PRO A 187 -11.55 -10.69 -18.51
N GLY A 188 -11.37 -10.94 -19.81
CA GLY A 188 -12.47 -10.99 -20.78
C GLY A 188 -13.54 -12.04 -20.43
N THR A 189 -13.10 -13.22 -19.98
CA THR A 189 -13.96 -14.34 -19.58
C THR A 189 -14.65 -14.07 -18.25
N TRP A 190 -13.89 -13.58 -17.26
CA TRP A 190 -14.36 -13.51 -15.88
C TRP A 190 -15.01 -12.20 -15.50
N ARG A 191 -14.78 -11.11 -16.23
CA ARG A 191 -15.27 -9.76 -15.86
C ARG A 191 -16.75 -9.73 -15.54
N LYS A 192 -17.61 -10.26 -16.42
CA LYS A 192 -19.06 -10.27 -16.18
C LYS A 192 -19.46 -11.11 -14.96
N ILE A 193 -18.73 -12.19 -14.68
CA ILE A 193 -19.02 -13.09 -13.55
C ILE A 193 -18.58 -12.44 -12.23
N LEU A 194 -17.37 -11.89 -12.20
CA LEU A 194 -16.78 -11.19 -11.07
C LEU A 194 -17.58 -9.93 -10.71
N THR A 195 -17.99 -9.13 -11.71
CA THR A 195 -18.81 -7.92 -11.46
C THR A 195 -20.16 -8.24 -10.85
N LYS A 196 -20.80 -9.35 -11.24
CA LYS A 196 -22.03 -9.82 -10.57
C LYS A 196 -21.81 -10.22 -9.11
N GLN A 197 -20.56 -10.43 -8.67
CA GLN A 197 -20.21 -10.72 -7.28
C GLN A 197 -19.59 -9.51 -6.57
N GLY A 198 -19.66 -8.30 -7.14
CA GLY A 198 -19.20 -7.08 -6.47
C GLY A 198 -17.76 -6.68 -6.78
N PHE A 199 -17.11 -7.30 -7.76
CA PHE A 199 -15.79 -6.88 -8.22
C PHE A 199 -15.87 -5.83 -9.34
N ARG A 200 -15.12 -4.74 -9.21
CA ARG A 200 -14.90 -3.75 -10.25
C ARG A 200 -13.61 -4.04 -11.00
N TRP A 201 -13.69 -4.14 -12.31
CA TRP A 201 -12.53 -4.19 -13.20
C TRP A 201 -11.91 -2.80 -13.35
N LEU A 202 -10.58 -2.68 -13.24
CA LEU A 202 -9.90 -1.38 -13.29
C LEU A 202 -9.74 -0.81 -14.72
N GLY A 203 -10.12 -1.57 -15.74
CA GLY A 203 -10.15 -1.11 -17.11
C GLY A 203 -8.83 -1.28 -17.84
N LYS A 204 -8.61 -0.52 -18.93
CA LYS A 204 -7.42 -0.69 -19.78
C LYS A 204 -6.12 -0.27 -19.10
N LYS A 205 -6.18 0.63 -18.11
CA LYS A 205 -5.01 1.12 -17.34
C LYS A 205 -4.34 -0.02 -16.58
N ASP A 206 -5.15 -0.92 -16.03
CA ASP A 206 -4.69 -2.19 -15.48
C ASP A 206 -5.71 -3.29 -15.79
N ARG A 207 -5.48 -3.97 -16.91
CA ARG A 207 -6.46 -4.90 -17.48
C ARG A 207 -6.61 -6.18 -16.67
N TRP A 208 -5.68 -6.50 -15.79
CA TRP A 208 -5.67 -7.73 -15.00
C TRP A 208 -6.40 -7.55 -13.67
N HIS A 209 -6.47 -6.30 -13.20
CA HIS A 209 -6.86 -5.93 -11.85
C HIS A 209 -8.37 -5.85 -11.63
N PHE A 210 -8.81 -6.44 -10.52
CA PHE A 210 -10.17 -6.33 -9.99
C PHE A 210 -10.17 -5.96 -8.51
N ASP A 211 -10.90 -4.90 -8.17
CA ASP A 211 -11.18 -4.52 -6.78
C ASP A 211 -12.52 -5.11 -6.33
N TYR A 212 -12.60 -5.69 -5.14
CA TYR A 212 -13.86 -5.97 -4.49
C TYR A 212 -14.39 -4.69 -3.83
N LEU A 213 -15.59 -4.23 -4.26
CA LEU A 213 -16.25 -3.02 -3.76
C LEU A 213 -17.48 -3.31 -2.90
N GLY A 214 -17.63 -4.54 -2.40
CA GLY A 214 -18.83 -4.94 -1.67
C GLY A 214 -19.17 -3.99 -0.52
N ARG A 215 -20.47 -3.70 -0.36
CA ARG A 215 -21.06 -2.70 0.56
C ARG A 215 -20.72 -2.86 2.05
N THR A 216 -20.01 -3.91 2.44
CA THR A 216 -19.74 -4.29 3.83
C THR A 216 -18.26 -4.39 4.19
N ALA A 217 -17.34 -4.05 3.29
CA ALA A 217 -15.92 -4.03 3.60
C ALA A 217 -15.44 -2.57 3.72
N PRO A 218 -15.31 -2.00 4.93
CA PRO A 218 -14.49 -0.82 5.11
C PRO A 218 -13.10 -1.14 4.57
N ILE A 219 -12.47 -0.26 3.79
CA ILE A 219 -11.09 -0.49 3.38
C ILE A 219 -10.23 -0.24 4.63
N THR A 220 -9.91 -1.30 5.38
CA THR A 220 -8.90 -1.21 6.44
C THR A 220 -7.53 -1.21 5.74
N LYS A 221 -7.11 -0.05 5.26
CA LYS A 221 -5.71 0.14 4.85
C LYS A 221 -4.85 0.14 6.11
N GLY A 222 -3.62 -0.37 5.99
CA GLY A 222 -2.65 -0.30 7.08
C GLY A 222 -2.66 -1.46 8.07
N LEU A 223 -3.61 -2.40 8.02
CA LEU A 223 -3.60 -3.54 8.96
C LEU A 223 -2.34 -4.42 8.81
N ASP A 224 -1.86 -4.64 7.59
CA ASP A 224 -0.62 -5.36 7.34
C ASP A 224 0.62 -4.56 7.76
N ILE A 225 0.52 -3.23 7.78
CA ILE A 225 1.56 -2.34 8.29
C ILE A 225 1.59 -2.39 9.81
N LEU A 226 0.43 -2.29 10.47
CA LEU A 226 0.30 -2.40 11.93
C LEU A 226 0.82 -3.74 12.42
N ALA A 227 0.44 -4.82 11.74
CA ALA A 227 0.96 -6.16 12.00
C ALA A 227 2.49 -6.23 11.88
N PHE A 228 3.07 -5.59 10.86
CA PHE A 228 4.52 -5.50 10.74
C PHE A 228 5.16 -4.67 11.86
N GLN A 229 4.57 -3.53 12.24
CA GLN A 229 5.07 -2.66 13.30
C GLN A 229 5.11 -3.39 14.65
N GLN A 230 4.05 -4.14 14.99
CA GLN A 230 4.00 -4.98 16.20
C GLN A 230 5.07 -6.08 16.19
N LEU A 231 5.19 -6.80 15.08
CA LEU A 231 6.26 -7.81 14.91
C LEU A 231 7.65 -7.19 15.05
N TRP A 232 7.88 -6.01 14.47
CA TRP A 232 9.14 -5.30 14.58
C TRP A 232 9.46 -4.96 16.02
N ASN A 233 8.54 -4.25 16.71
CA ASN A 233 8.73 -3.78 18.08
C ASN A 233 8.99 -4.92 19.06
N ARG A 234 8.28 -6.04 18.91
CA ARG A 234 8.48 -7.25 19.72
C ARG A 234 9.91 -7.79 19.62
N ASN A 235 10.52 -7.73 18.43
CA ASN A 235 11.87 -8.21 18.18
C ASN A 235 12.95 -7.13 18.38
N HIS A 236 12.57 -5.86 18.55
CA HIS A 236 13.45 -4.71 18.63
C HIS A 236 13.04 -3.75 19.77
N PRO A 237 13.05 -4.20 21.04
CA PRO A 237 12.55 -3.40 22.17
C PRO A 237 13.36 -2.11 22.45
N ALA A 238 14.59 -2.01 21.92
CA ALA A 238 15.43 -0.83 22.04
C ALA A 238 15.34 0.13 20.84
N ASP A 239 14.56 -0.21 19.81
CA ASP A 239 14.47 0.51 18.53
C ASP A 239 13.04 0.39 17.96
N THR A 240 12.07 0.82 18.77
CA THR A 240 10.65 0.71 18.43
C THR A 240 10.22 1.83 17.47
N ILE A 241 9.19 1.52 16.69
CA ILE A 241 8.50 2.44 15.77
C ILE A 241 7.04 2.60 16.20
N ALA A 242 6.35 3.62 15.68
CA ALA A 242 4.92 3.80 15.94
C ALA A 242 4.10 2.61 15.43
N GLU A 243 3.10 2.16 16.21
CA GLU A 243 2.14 1.12 15.85
C GLU A 243 0.81 1.75 15.42
N ASP A 244 0.83 2.47 14.31
CA ASP A 244 -0.29 3.28 13.82
C ASP A 244 -0.88 2.79 12.49
N GLY A 245 -0.29 1.76 11.90
CA GLY A 245 -0.68 1.23 10.58
C GLY A 245 -0.32 2.15 9.41
N HIS A 246 0.49 3.20 9.62
CA HIS A 246 0.89 4.11 8.56
C HIS A 246 2.26 3.76 7.97
N TRP A 247 2.37 3.94 6.66
CA TRP A 247 3.65 3.88 5.99
C TRP A 247 4.41 5.18 6.25
N SER A 248 5.54 5.09 6.94
CA SER A 248 6.43 6.20 7.30
C SER A 248 7.89 5.85 6.94
N GLU A 249 8.79 6.83 6.99
CA GLU A 249 10.23 6.59 6.81
C GLU A 249 10.79 5.62 7.87
N GLU A 250 10.30 5.69 9.10
CA GLU A 250 10.67 4.77 10.20
C GLU A 250 10.20 3.34 9.91
N THR A 251 8.94 3.18 9.48
CA THR A 251 8.39 1.87 9.06
C THR A 251 9.16 1.31 7.87
N GLU A 252 9.56 2.13 6.90
CA GLU A 252 10.40 1.70 5.79
C GLU A 252 11.78 1.26 6.27
N ALA A 253 12.44 2.05 7.12
CA ALA A 253 13.77 1.76 7.64
C ALA A 253 13.79 0.46 8.46
N ALA A 254 12.75 0.22 9.26
CA ALA A 254 12.50 -1.04 9.94
C ALA A 254 12.32 -2.19 8.94
N LEU A 255 11.43 -2.04 7.95
CA LEU A 255 11.16 -3.10 6.98
C LEU A 255 12.40 -3.48 6.17
N ARG A 256 13.23 -2.52 5.79
CA ARG A 256 14.51 -2.76 5.11
C ARG A 256 15.45 -3.65 5.93
N ARG A 257 15.43 -3.50 7.26
CA ARG A 257 16.22 -4.28 8.22
C ARG A 257 15.53 -5.55 8.71
N ALA A 258 14.29 -5.81 8.30
CA ALA A 258 13.59 -7.02 8.69
C ALA A 258 14.20 -8.27 8.02
N PRO A 259 14.24 -9.42 8.71
CA PRO A 259 14.69 -10.68 8.13
C PRO A 259 13.67 -11.20 7.10
N VAL A 260 14.13 -11.55 5.90
CA VAL A 260 13.25 -12.09 4.85
C VAL A 260 12.61 -13.43 5.24
N ALA A 261 13.29 -14.18 6.11
CA ALA A 261 12.84 -15.43 6.69
C ALA A 261 11.75 -15.25 7.76
N GLY A 262 11.45 -14.02 8.17
CA GLY A 262 10.60 -13.73 9.32
C GLY A 262 11.39 -13.58 10.60
N PHE A 263 10.74 -13.00 11.61
CA PHE A 263 11.31 -12.75 12.93
C PHE A 263 11.31 -14.01 13.81
N GLU A 264 12.20 -14.04 14.80
CA GLU A 264 12.25 -15.12 15.80
C GLU A 264 11.00 -15.11 16.70
N LEU A 265 10.65 -13.94 17.25
CA LEU A 265 9.40 -13.74 17.96
C LEU A 265 8.30 -13.45 16.94
N GLY A 266 7.53 -14.50 16.65
CA GLY A 266 6.50 -14.48 15.62
C GLY A 266 5.22 -13.75 16.05
N PRO A 267 4.11 -14.07 15.36
CA PRO A 267 2.79 -13.54 15.69
C PRO A 267 2.33 -13.97 17.09
N GLU A 268 1.69 -13.05 17.80
CA GLU A 268 1.09 -13.28 19.11
C GLU A 268 -0.39 -12.90 19.06
N CYS A 269 -1.25 -13.91 19.11
CA CYS A 269 -2.65 -13.68 19.37
C CYS A 269 -2.81 -13.65 20.88
N GLU A 270 -3.21 -12.52 21.46
CA GLU A 270 -3.71 -12.52 22.83
C GLU A 270 -4.82 -13.59 22.88
N ALA A 271 -4.61 -14.63 23.68
CA ALA A 271 -5.67 -15.57 23.96
C ALA A 271 -6.77 -14.73 24.61
N GLU A 272 -7.95 -14.65 23.98
CA GLU A 272 -9.09 -13.96 24.60
C GLU A 272 -9.21 -14.51 26.02
N ALA A 273 -9.04 -13.63 27.01
CA ALA A 273 -9.36 -13.97 28.38
C ALA A 273 -10.85 -14.36 28.39
N GLU A 274 -11.14 -15.63 28.68
CA GLU A 274 -12.49 -16.15 28.84
C GLU A 274 -13.32 -15.34 29.85
#